data_AF-A0A1D8PN53-F1
#
_entry.id   AF-A0A1D8PN53-F1
#
_cell.length_a   1.000
_cell.length_b   1.000
_cell.length_c   1.000
_cell.angle_alpha   90.00
_cell.angle_beta   90.00
_cell.angle_gamma   90.00
#
_symmetry.space_group_name_H-M   'P 1'
#
loop_
_entity.id
_entity.type
_entity.pdbx_description
1 polymer ?
#
loop_
_entity_poly.entity_id
_entity_poly.type
_entity_poly.pdbx_seq_one_letter_code
_entity_poly.pdbx_strand_id
1 'polypeptide(L)'
;MKQAKNSLQGSLPDRSPTTTTTASESKTKPTKAPVPKKPLNQSESKLIHLYNLAHSKIDSPFSKLYSLLYHKQEEQQTQTLPDSVLKKFCLKCGNLFIPGLTVSIRVVYTKQKIRKLRTRCLACRHSVFDDGLIQKQEKVEPIVKPAVVQSTNEENNVNNSKSKERRKKRKMNSLSNLLQDKKKKKTEESKLNSLDLMEFLK
;
A
#
# COMPACT_ATOMS: atom_id res chain seq x y z
N MET A 1 -61.91 1.04 -31.47
CA MET A 1 -61.86 -0.36 -31.92
C MET A 1 -60.47 -0.93 -31.66
N LYS A 2 -60.41 -2.11 -31.02
CA LYS A 2 -59.32 -3.09 -30.88
C LYS A 2 -57.98 -2.64 -30.27
N GLN A 3 -57.84 -2.90 -28.95
CA GLN A 3 -56.58 -3.12 -28.23
C GLN A 3 -56.17 -4.60 -28.37
N ALA A 4 -54.86 -4.89 -28.37
CA ALA A 4 -54.33 -6.22 -28.08
C ALA A 4 -53.18 -6.09 -27.08
N LYS A 5 -53.43 -6.52 -25.84
CA LYS A 5 -52.44 -6.79 -24.79
C LYS A 5 -52.26 -8.31 -24.75
N ASN A 6 -51.02 -8.80 -24.71
CA ASN A 6 -50.72 -10.21 -24.43
C ASN A 6 -49.80 -10.30 -23.21
N SER A 7 -50.36 -10.79 -22.12
CA SER A 7 -49.67 -11.29 -20.93
C SER A 7 -49.40 -12.79 -21.12
N LEU A 8 -48.18 -13.25 -20.81
CA LEU A 8 -47.96 -14.65 -20.43
C LEU A 8 -47.19 -14.68 -19.11
N GLN A 9 -47.89 -15.13 -18.07
CA GLN A 9 -47.35 -15.60 -16.80
C GLN A 9 -46.76 -17.00 -16.99
N GLY A 10 -45.60 -17.24 -16.37
CA GLY A 10 -44.99 -18.57 -16.25
C GLY A 10 -44.44 -18.72 -14.83
N SER A 11 -45.04 -19.64 -14.09
CA SER A 11 -44.92 -19.96 -12.66
C SER A 11 -43.61 -20.64 -12.26
N LEU A 12 -43.14 -20.33 -11.04
CA LEU A 12 -42.14 -21.10 -10.27
C LEU A 12 -42.76 -22.37 -9.65
N PRO A 13 -41.93 -23.34 -9.24
CA PRO A 13 -42.21 -24.06 -8.00
C PRO A 13 -41.03 -24.07 -7.01
N ASP A 14 -41.41 -23.98 -5.74
CA ASP A 14 -40.61 -24.12 -4.53
C ASP A 14 -39.94 -25.50 -4.39
N ARG A 15 -38.74 -25.54 -3.79
CA ARG A 15 -38.21 -26.76 -3.17
C ARG A 15 -37.36 -26.44 -1.94
N SER A 16 -37.92 -26.76 -0.79
CA SER A 16 -37.39 -26.66 0.58
C SER A 16 -36.35 -27.76 0.91
N PRO A 17 -35.65 -27.70 2.07
CA PRO A 17 -34.31 -28.26 2.27
C PRO A 17 -34.30 -29.64 2.95
N THR A 18 -33.17 -30.36 2.83
CA THR A 18 -32.89 -31.59 3.59
C THR A 18 -31.49 -31.54 4.20
N THR A 19 -31.47 -31.63 5.52
CA THR A 19 -30.35 -31.72 6.45
C THR A 19 -29.86 -33.18 6.53
N THR A 20 -28.55 -33.44 6.46
CA THR A 20 -27.95 -34.61 7.14
C THR A 20 -26.55 -34.30 7.65
N THR A 21 -26.40 -34.56 8.94
CA THR A 21 -25.30 -34.40 9.87
C THR A 21 -24.20 -35.45 9.66
N THR A 22 -22.92 -35.09 9.79
CA THR A 22 -21.89 -35.96 10.40
C THR A 22 -20.80 -35.11 11.03
N ALA A 23 -20.44 -35.51 12.25
CA ALA A 23 -19.58 -34.84 13.20
C ALA A 23 -18.08 -34.97 12.85
N SER A 24 -17.25 -34.04 13.35
CA SER A 24 -16.24 -34.31 14.39
C SER A 24 -15.14 -33.22 14.41
N GLU A 25 -15.07 -32.53 15.55
CA GLU A 25 -13.86 -32.12 16.28
C GLU A 25 -12.72 -31.37 15.56
N SER A 26 -12.54 -30.08 15.90
CA SER A 26 -11.34 -29.64 16.66
C SER A 26 -11.31 -28.12 16.95
N LYS A 27 -11.01 -27.84 18.22
CA LYS A 27 -10.56 -26.60 18.92
C LYS A 27 -9.81 -25.61 18.00
N THR A 28 -9.90 -24.27 18.06
CA THR A 28 -9.79 -23.34 19.21
C THR A 28 -9.98 -21.87 18.74
N LYS A 29 -10.48 -20.99 19.64
CA LYS A 29 -10.57 -19.48 19.70
C LYS A 29 -9.65 -18.62 18.80
N PRO A 30 -9.94 -17.31 18.54
CA PRO A 30 -10.78 -16.40 19.33
C PRO A 30 -11.84 -15.57 18.59
N THR A 31 -12.96 -15.37 19.28
CA THR A 31 -14.06 -14.46 19.00
C THR A 31 -13.57 -13.01 18.86
N LYS A 32 -13.56 -12.46 17.64
CA LYS A 32 -13.52 -11.00 17.44
C LYS A 32 -14.89 -10.44 17.76
N ALA A 33 -14.94 -9.50 18.71
CA ALA A 33 -16.14 -8.75 19.03
C ALA A 33 -16.77 -8.13 17.75
N PRO A 34 -18.09 -8.19 17.58
CA PRO A 34 -18.75 -7.57 16.44
C PRO A 34 -18.63 -6.05 16.58
N VAL A 35 -17.82 -5.42 15.72
CA VAL A 35 -17.82 -3.96 15.55
C VAL A 35 -19.24 -3.52 15.23
N PRO A 36 -19.81 -2.50 15.91
CA PRO A 36 -21.13 -1.99 15.57
C PRO A 36 -21.11 -1.50 14.13
N LYS A 37 -21.73 -2.29 13.23
CA LYS A 37 -21.89 -1.90 11.84
C LYS A 37 -22.90 -0.76 11.83
N LYS A 38 -22.42 0.47 11.70
CA LYS A 38 -23.27 1.61 11.36
C LYS A 38 -24.14 1.18 10.16
N PRO A 39 -25.47 1.34 10.20
CA PRO A 39 -26.29 0.95 9.06
C PRO A 39 -25.78 1.70 7.84
N LEU A 40 -25.40 0.93 6.83
CA LEU A 40 -24.86 1.46 5.58
C LEU A 40 -25.94 2.33 4.92
N ASN A 41 -25.56 3.50 4.38
CA ASN A 41 -26.53 4.37 3.72
C ASN A 41 -27.19 3.62 2.55
N GLN A 42 -28.46 3.89 2.24
CA GLN A 42 -29.15 3.24 1.12
C GLN A 42 -28.43 3.47 -0.22
N SER A 43 -27.75 4.62 -0.34
CA SER A 43 -26.96 4.97 -1.51
C SER A 43 -25.66 4.15 -1.62
N GLU A 44 -24.97 3.93 -0.50
CA GLU A 44 -23.79 3.07 -0.38
C GLU A 44 -24.14 1.61 -0.65
N SER A 45 -25.28 1.13 -0.13
CA SER A 45 -25.72 -0.26 -0.35
C SER A 45 -26.02 -0.54 -1.83
N LYS A 46 -26.65 0.41 -2.52
CA LYS A 46 -26.84 0.36 -3.98
C LYS A 46 -25.51 0.30 -4.73
N LEU A 47 -24.53 1.11 -4.33
CA LEU A 47 -23.22 1.16 -4.97
C LEU A 47 -22.44 -0.16 -4.78
N ILE A 48 -22.44 -0.70 -3.56
CA ILE A 48 -21.88 -2.03 -3.28
C ILE A 48 -22.62 -3.14 -4.04
N HIS A 49 -23.94 -3.06 -4.15
CA HIS A 49 -24.72 -4.03 -4.91
C HIS A 49 -24.35 -4.03 -6.39
N LEU A 50 -24.27 -2.85 -7.03
CA LEU A 50 -23.83 -2.70 -8.42
C LEU A 50 -22.41 -3.23 -8.62
N TYR A 51 -21.51 -2.94 -7.68
CA TYR A 51 -20.15 -3.48 -7.68
C TYR A 51 -20.13 -5.01 -7.66
N ASN A 52 -20.91 -5.63 -6.77
CA ASN A 52 -21.02 -7.09 -6.67
C ASN A 52 -21.63 -7.71 -7.93
N LEU A 53 -22.65 -7.08 -8.53
CA LEU A 53 -23.23 -7.52 -9.79
C LEU A 53 -22.21 -7.52 -10.92
N ALA A 54 -21.39 -6.46 -11.03
CA ALA A 54 -20.32 -6.37 -12.02
C ALA A 54 -19.29 -7.51 -11.85
N HIS A 55 -18.99 -7.92 -10.61
CA HIS A 55 -18.07 -9.02 -10.30
C HIS A 55 -18.68 -10.41 -10.49
N SER A 56 -20.00 -10.56 -10.33
CA SER A 56 -20.67 -11.86 -10.45
C SER A 56 -20.69 -12.40 -11.88
N LYS A 57 -20.67 -11.52 -12.90
CA LYS A 57 -20.80 -11.90 -14.32
C LYS A 57 -19.67 -11.33 -15.18
N ILE A 58 -18.43 -11.69 -14.86
CA ILE A 58 -17.19 -11.17 -15.46
C ILE A 58 -17.24 -11.20 -17.00
N ASP A 59 -17.59 -12.36 -17.58
CA ASP A 59 -17.53 -12.58 -19.03
C ASP A 59 -18.76 -12.06 -19.79
N SER A 60 -19.77 -11.59 -19.07
CA SER A 60 -21.00 -11.11 -19.69
C SER A 60 -20.88 -9.64 -20.12
N PRO A 61 -21.58 -9.21 -21.18
CA PRO A 61 -21.67 -7.79 -21.52
C PRO A 61 -22.32 -6.95 -20.40
N PHE A 62 -23.05 -7.60 -19.48
CA PHE A 62 -23.68 -6.95 -18.34
C PHE A 62 -22.66 -6.43 -17.33
N SER A 63 -21.45 -6.99 -17.24
CA SER A 63 -20.42 -6.46 -16.33
C SER A 63 -20.13 -4.99 -16.65
N LYS A 64 -19.94 -4.67 -17.94
CA LYS A 64 -19.74 -3.30 -18.41
C LYS A 64 -20.93 -2.39 -18.10
N LEU A 65 -22.15 -2.90 -18.29
CA LEU A 65 -23.37 -2.13 -17.98
C LEU A 65 -23.44 -1.79 -16.48
N TYR A 66 -23.19 -2.76 -15.61
CA TYR A 66 -23.17 -2.53 -14.16
C TYR A 66 -22.04 -1.59 -13.73
N SER A 67 -20.87 -1.66 -14.37
CA SER A 67 -19.79 -0.70 -14.12
C SER A 67 -20.17 0.73 -14.52
N LEU A 68 -20.88 0.92 -15.64
CA LEU A 68 -21.35 2.24 -16.06
C LEU A 68 -22.41 2.80 -15.10
N LEU A 69 -23.34 1.95 -14.64
CA LEU A 69 -24.31 2.31 -13.63
C LEU A 69 -23.64 2.63 -12.29
N TYR A 70 -22.62 1.87 -11.92
CA TYR A 70 -21.79 2.13 -10.74
C TYR A 70 -21.16 3.52 -10.80
N HIS A 71 -20.51 3.89 -11.90
CA HIS A 71 -19.90 5.21 -12.04
C HIS A 71 -20.93 6.34 -12.02
N LYS A 72 -22.08 6.17 -12.68
CA LYS A 72 -23.18 7.15 -12.61
C LYS A 72 -23.69 7.34 -11.18
N GLN A 73 -23.77 6.26 -10.41
CA GLN A 73 -24.22 6.27 -9.01
C GLN A 73 -23.16 6.84 -8.06
N GLU A 74 -21.89 6.66 -8.39
CA GLU A 74 -20.72 7.23 -7.72
C GLU A 74 -20.65 8.74 -7.93
N GLU A 75 -20.87 9.24 -9.16
CA GLU A 75 -20.91 10.68 -9.47
C GLU A 75 -22.04 11.42 -8.72
N GLN A 76 -23.17 10.74 -8.48
CA GLN A 76 -24.29 11.29 -7.72
C GLN A 76 -24.02 11.36 -6.21
N GLN A 77 -23.04 10.60 -5.71
CA GLN A 77 -22.73 10.52 -4.29
C GLN A 77 -21.40 11.20 -4.00
N THR A 78 -21.40 12.14 -3.05
CA THR A 78 -20.15 12.72 -2.52
C THR A 78 -19.40 11.78 -1.58
N GLN A 79 -19.92 10.57 -1.36
CA GLN A 79 -19.34 9.59 -0.45
C GLN A 79 -18.23 8.81 -1.16
N THR A 80 -17.00 8.99 -0.68
CA THR A 80 -15.84 8.23 -1.15
C THR A 80 -15.93 6.81 -0.60
N LEU A 81 -16.15 5.82 -1.48
CA LEU A 81 -15.95 4.42 -1.10
C LEU A 81 -14.47 4.16 -0.77
N PRO A 82 -14.16 3.12 0.03
CA PRO A 82 -12.78 2.72 0.27
C PRO A 82 -12.03 2.50 -1.05
N ASP A 83 -10.80 3.01 -1.14
CA ASP A 83 -9.94 2.94 -2.34
C ASP A 83 -9.83 1.53 -2.96
N SER A 84 -10.05 0.49 -2.14
CA SER A 84 -10.07 -0.91 -2.56
C SER A 84 -11.10 -1.20 -3.65
N VAL A 85 -12.22 -0.46 -3.67
CA VAL A 85 -13.33 -0.64 -4.60
C VAL A 85 -13.14 0.23 -5.85
N LEU A 86 -12.62 1.45 -5.68
CA LEU A 86 -12.51 2.47 -6.73
C LEU A 86 -11.65 2.02 -7.92
N LYS A 87 -10.57 1.27 -7.68
CA LYS A 87 -9.56 0.96 -8.70
C LYS A 87 -9.83 -0.30 -9.52
N LYS A 88 -11.07 -0.80 -9.53
CA LYS A 88 -11.41 -2.09 -10.15
C LYS A 88 -12.02 -1.97 -11.54
N PHE A 89 -12.37 -0.79 -12.03
CA PHE A 89 -12.96 -0.63 -13.36
C PHE A 89 -12.11 0.26 -14.26
N CYS A 90 -12.23 0.03 -15.57
CA CYS A 90 -11.67 0.94 -16.56
C CYS A 90 -12.55 2.18 -16.72
N LEU A 91 -12.03 3.36 -16.37
CA LEU A 91 -12.72 4.64 -16.51
C LEU A 91 -13.28 4.91 -17.91
N LYS A 92 -12.62 4.41 -18.97
CA LYS A 92 -13.07 4.64 -20.36
C LYS A 92 -14.14 3.67 -20.87
N CYS A 93 -14.07 2.38 -20.52
CA CYS A 93 -14.94 1.36 -21.13
C CYS A 93 -15.77 0.57 -20.12
N GLY A 94 -15.63 0.86 -18.83
CA GLY A 94 -16.31 0.14 -17.75
C GLY A 94 -15.87 -1.32 -17.58
N ASN A 95 -14.82 -1.77 -18.27
CA ASN A 95 -14.39 -3.16 -18.13
C ASN A 95 -13.77 -3.42 -16.76
N LEU A 96 -14.14 -4.53 -16.12
CA LEU A 96 -13.58 -4.94 -14.84
C LEU A 96 -12.08 -5.25 -14.97
N PHE A 97 -11.27 -4.77 -14.04
CA PHE A 97 -9.83 -4.97 -13.96
C PHE A 97 -9.50 -6.18 -13.09
N ILE A 98 -9.16 -7.27 -13.77
CA ILE A 98 -8.62 -8.50 -13.19
C ILE A 98 -7.15 -8.58 -13.62
N PRO A 99 -6.20 -8.42 -12.69
CA PRO A 99 -4.77 -8.49 -13.01
C PRO A 99 -4.43 -9.76 -13.79
N GLY A 100 -3.80 -9.61 -14.95
CA GLY A 100 -3.40 -10.72 -15.81
C GLY A 100 -4.44 -11.14 -16.86
N LEU A 101 -5.73 -10.78 -16.70
CA LEU A 101 -6.78 -11.11 -17.67
C LEU A 101 -7.20 -9.89 -18.49
N THR A 102 -7.68 -8.84 -17.81
CA THR A 102 -8.24 -7.65 -18.46
C THR A 102 -7.40 -6.40 -18.27
N VAL A 103 -6.42 -6.45 -17.36
CA VAL A 103 -5.51 -5.33 -17.06
C VAL A 103 -4.06 -5.80 -16.99
N SER A 104 -3.16 -5.02 -17.57
CA SER A 104 -1.72 -5.17 -17.39
C SER A 104 -1.21 -4.11 -16.43
N ILE A 105 -0.70 -4.56 -15.28
CA ILE A 105 -0.11 -3.70 -14.25
C ILE A 105 1.40 -3.88 -14.33
N ARG A 106 2.14 -2.79 -14.55
CA ARG A 106 3.62 -2.81 -14.67
C ARG A 106 4.23 -1.61 -13.98
N VAL A 107 5.38 -1.79 -13.33
CA VAL A 107 6.19 -0.66 -12.85
C VAL A 107 6.99 -0.10 -14.02
N VAL A 108 6.82 1.18 -14.31
CA VAL A 108 7.56 1.89 -15.37
C VAL A 108 8.59 2.80 -14.72
N TYR A 109 9.84 2.65 -15.15
CA TYR A 109 10.94 3.50 -14.73
C TYR A 109 11.03 4.70 -15.68
N THR A 110 10.87 5.90 -15.14
CA THR A 110 11.08 7.13 -15.89
C THR A 110 12.56 7.54 -15.83
N LYS A 111 13.01 8.38 -16.78
CA LYS A 111 14.40 8.90 -16.82
C LYS A 111 14.83 9.57 -15.51
N GLN A 112 13.87 10.10 -14.75
CA GLN A 112 14.10 10.79 -13.47
C GLN A 112 14.30 9.85 -12.27
N LYS A 113 14.52 8.53 -12.48
CA LYS A 113 14.58 7.49 -11.42
C LYS A 113 13.31 7.37 -10.58
N ILE A 114 12.20 7.96 -11.02
CA ILE A 114 10.90 7.83 -10.37
C ILE A 114 10.22 6.57 -10.90
N ARG A 115 9.76 5.72 -9.98
CA ARG A 115 8.99 4.50 -10.26
C ARG A 115 7.50 4.87 -10.25
N LYS A 116 6.81 4.63 -11.36
CA LYS A 116 5.35 4.82 -11.48
C LYS A 116 4.68 3.50 -11.76
N LEU A 117 3.51 3.25 -11.16
CA LEU A 117 2.71 2.08 -11.47
C LEU A 117 1.82 2.39 -12.67
N ARG A 118 2.02 1.69 -13.78
CA ARG A 118 1.19 1.80 -14.97
C ARG A 118 0.13 0.70 -14.97
N THR A 119 -1.13 1.10 -14.99
CA THR A 119 -2.28 0.21 -15.12
C THR A 119 -2.88 0.41 -16.50
N ARG A 120 -2.81 -0.61 -17.38
CA ARG A 120 -3.31 -0.55 -18.77
C ARG A 120 -4.46 -1.53 -18.98
N CYS A 121 -5.62 -1.02 -19.39
CA CYS A 121 -6.74 -1.85 -19.83
C CYS A 121 -6.38 -2.60 -21.12
N LEU A 122 -6.60 -3.91 -21.16
CA LEU A 122 -6.34 -4.73 -22.33
C LEU A 122 -7.46 -4.60 -23.39
N ALA A 123 -8.68 -4.20 -23.00
CA ALA A 123 -9.79 -4.01 -23.92
C ALA A 123 -9.71 -2.70 -24.72
N CYS A 124 -9.55 -1.55 -24.05
CA CYS A 124 -9.55 -0.22 -24.72
C CYS A 124 -8.17 0.45 -24.78
N ARG A 125 -7.13 -0.19 -24.26
CA ARG A 125 -5.73 0.33 -24.20
C ARG A 125 -5.55 1.61 -23.37
N HIS A 126 -6.55 2.06 -22.62
CA HIS A 126 -6.41 3.18 -21.69
C HIS A 126 -5.39 2.85 -20.60
N SER A 127 -4.52 3.82 -20.28
CA SER A 127 -3.51 3.67 -19.23
C SER A 127 -3.62 4.78 -18.19
N VAL A 128 -3.57 4.38 -16.93
CA VAL A 128 -3.51 5.25 -15.75
C VAL A 128 -2.16 5.04 -15.07
N PHE A 129 -1.59 6.11 -14.52
CA PHE A 129 -0.34 6.07 -13.76
C PHE A 129 -0.61 6.43 -12.31
N ASP A 130 -0.29 5.52 -11.40
CA ASP A 130 -0.36 5.74 -9.96
C ASP A 130 1.04 6.08 -9.43
N ASP A 131 1.12 7.23 -8.77
CA ASP A 131 2.35 7.79 -8.20
C ASP A 131 2.60 7.32 -6.74
N GLY A 132 1.80 6.37 -6.23
CA GLY A 132 1.91 5.86 -4.85
C GLY A 132 3.20 5.08 -4.54
N LEU A 133 4.04 4.79 -5.55
CA LEU A 133 5.34 4.11 -5.42
C LEU A 133 6.52 5.08 -5.48
N ILE A 134 6.28 6.40 -5.42
CA ILE A 134 7.36 7.38 -5.27
C ILE A 134 8.00 7.18 -3.89
N GLN A 135 9.10 6.44 -3.86
CA GLN A 135 10.08 6.56 -2.79
C GLN A 135 10.69 7.95 -2.92
N LYS A 136 10.07 8.94 -2.28
CA LYS A 136 10.78 10.18 -1.96
C LYS A 136 11.97 9.70 -1.14
N GLN A 137 13.16 9.73 -1.72
CA GLN A 137 14.35 9.69 -0.91
C GLN A 137 14.27 10.98 -0.11
N GLU A 138 13.77 10.89 1.12
CA GLU A 138 14.02 11.92 2.10
C GLU A 138 15.54 12.09 2.11
N LYS A 139 15.99 13.23 1.59
CA LYS A 139 17.34 13.70 1.88
C LYS A 139 17.32 13.93 3.38
N VAL A 140 17.75 12.93 4.15
CA VAL A 140 18.06 13.11 5.56
C VAL A 140 19.18 14.14 5.58
N GLU A 141 18.82 15.39 5.83
CA GLU A 141 19.81 16.40 6.18
C GLU A 141 20.51 15.90 7.45
N PRO A 142 21.86 15.86 7.47
CA PRO A 142 22.56 15.44 8.65
C PRO A 142 22.20 16.40 9.78
N ILE A 143 21.66 15.86 10.88
CA ILE A 143 21.46 16.58 12.14
C ILE A 143 22.81 17.16 12.55
N VAL A 144 23.00 18.46 12.29
CA VAL A 144 24.14 19.23 12.78
C VAL A 144 23.93 19.38 14.29
N LYS A 145 24.59 18.53 15.08
CA LYS A 145 24.75 18.79 16.51
C LYS A 145 25.61 20.05 16.66
N PRO A 146 25.24 21.01 17.52
CA PRO A 146 25.96 22.26 17.65
C PRO A 146 27.36 21.98 18.19
N ALA A 147 28.37 22.24 17.35
CA ALA A 147 29.77 22.21 17.77
C ALA A 147 30.06 23.48 18.56
N VAL A 148 30.42 23.27 19.82
CA VAL A 148 30.94 24.27 20.75
C VAL A 148 32.12 24.99 20.11
N VAL A 149 32.03 26.32 20.09
CA VAL A 149 33.02 27.26 19.59
C VAL A 149 34.24 27.24 20.51
N GLN A 150 35.38 26.76 20.03
CA GLN A 150 36.69 27.21 20.52
C GLN A 150 37.62 27.44 19.32
N SER A 151 37.85 28.72 19.11
CA SER A 151 38.81 29.37 18.21
C SER A 151 40.24 29.08 18.62
N THR A 152 41.07 28.65 17.67
CA THR A 152 42.48 29.01 17.63
C THR A 152 42.90 29.28 16.20
N ASN A 153 43.46 30.46 15.99
CA ASN A 153 44.07 30.98 14.77
C ASN A 153 45.07 30.01 14.17
N GLU A 154 45.15 29.97 12.84
CA GLU A 154 46.39 30.31 12.12
C GLU A 154 46.17 30.25 10.60
N GLU A 155 46.56 31.36 9.98
CA GLU A 155 46.61 31.61 8.55
C GLU A 155 47.67 30.71 7.90
N ASN A 156 47.39 30.18 6.71
CA ASN A 156 48.27 30.18 5.53
C ASN A 156 47.99 29.01 4.57
N ASN A 157 47.37 29.37 3.44
CA ASN A 157 47.75 28.89 2.09
C ASN A 157 47.47 27.41 1.75
N VAL A 158 47.49 27.11 0.44
CA VAL A 158 47.40 25.78 -0.18
C VAL A 158 45.99 25.28 -0.55
N ASN A 159 45.45 25.92 -1.58
CA ASN A 159 44.38 25.44 -2.45
C ASN A 159 44.77 24.18 -3.25
N ASN A 160 45.08 23.05 -2.59
CA ASN A 160 45.26 21.74 -3.26
C ASN A 160 45.07 20.49 -2.36
N SER A 161 44.60 20.64 -1.12
CA SER A 161 44.56 19.54 -0.13
C SER A 161 43.30 18.66 -0.15
N LYS A 162 42.18 19.13 -0.72
CA LYS A 162 40.87 18.46 -0.60
C LYS A 162 40.83 17.04 -1.22
N SER A 163 41.62 16.76 -2.26
CA SER A 163 41.65 15.44 -2.92
C SER A 163 42.50 14.41 -2.16
N LYS A 164 43.62 14.82 -1.54
CA LYS A 164 44.44 13.92 -0.70
C LYS A 164 43.74 13.57 0.62
N GLU A 165 43.01 14.51 1.21
CA GLU A 165 42.26 14.27 2.45
C GLU A 165 41.09 13.28 2.25
N ARG A 166 40.37 13.38 1.12
CA ARG A 166 39.34 12.39 0.75
C ARG A 166 39.90 10.98 0.57
N ARG A 167 41.11 10.83 0.04
CA ARG A 167 41.76 9.52 -0.13
C ARG A 167 42.13 8.89 1.21
N LYS A 168 42.60 9.69 2.18
CA LYS A 168 42.88 9.22 3.55
C LYS A 168 41.60 8.80 4.29
N LYS A 169 40.52 9.58 4.19
CA LYS A 169 39.21 9.23 4.80
C LYS A 169 38.61 7.93 4.24
N ARG A 170 38.82 7.65 2.95
CA ARG A 170 38.40 6.37 2.35
C ARG A 170 39.23 5.17 2.83
N LYS A 171 40.52 5.35 3.12
CA LYS A 171 41.42 4.28 3.59
C LYS A 171 41.15 3.88 5.04
N MET A 172 40.61 4.79 5.86
CA MET A 172 40.25 4.52 7.25
C MET A 172 38.88 3.83 7.41
N ASN A 173 38.05 3.80 6.36
CA ASN A 173 36.74 3.12 6.38
C ASN A 173 36.82 1.63 5.98
N SER A 174 37.92 0.97 6.35
CA SER A 174 38.06 -0.48 6.23
C SER A 174 37.39 -1.16 7.42
N LEU A 175 36.67 -2.26 7.17
CA LEU A 175 36.01 -3.07 8.21
C LEU A 175 36.96 -3.43 9.37
N SER A 176 38.25 -3.64 9.05
CA SER A 176 39.30 -3.93 10.03
C SER A 176 39.47 -2.82 11.08
N ASN A 177 39.43 -1.56 10.68
CA ASN A 177 39.61 -0.42 11.58
C ASN A 177 38.36 -0.19 12.43
N LEU A 178 37.19 -0.38 11.83
CA LEU A 178 35.90 -0.23 12.52
C LEU A 178 35.70 -1.29 13.61
N LEU A 179 36.24 -2.50 13.42
CA LEU A 179 36.30 -3.55 14.43
C LEU A 179 37.30 -3.22 15.55
N GLN A 180 38.45 -2.64 15.23
CA GLN A 180 39.43 -2.21 16.24
C GLN A 180 38.88 -1.06 17.10
N ASP A 181 38.21 -0.08 16.51
CA ASP A 181 37.59 1.03 17.25
C ASP A 181 36.43 0.54 18.14
N LYS A 182 35.61 -0.41 17.68
CA LYS A 182 34.60 -1.05 18.53
C LYS A 182 35.22 -1.83 19.70
N LYS A 183 36.36 -2.49 19.50
CA LYS A 183 37.07 -3.18 20.60
C LYS A 183 37.59 -2.17 21.63
N LYS A 184 38.22 -1.07 21.19
CA LYS A 184 38.71 -0.01 22.08
C LYS A 184 37.58 0.64 22.89
N LYS A 185 36.44 0.96 22.26
CA LYS A 185 35.27 1.51 22.94
C LYS A 185 34.70 0.58 24.01
N LYS A 186 34.65 -0.73 23.74
CA LYS A 186 34.21 -1.71 24.76
C LYS A 186 35.16 -1.78 25.96
N THR A 187 36.46 -1.63 25.75
CA THR A 187 37.45 -1.63 26.86
C THR A 187 37.37 -0.35 27.71
N GLU A 188 37.07 0.81 27.09
CA GLU A 188 36.91 2.07 27.82
C GLU A 188 35.54 2.21 28.49
N GLU A 189 34.47 1.72 27.86
CA GLU A 189 33.13 1.66 28.48
C GLU A 189 33.10 0.66 29.66
N SER A 190 33.90 -0.41 29.64
CA SER A 190 34.04 -1.31 30.78
C SER A 190 34.80 -0.72 31.98
N LYS A 191 35.49 0.41 31.82
CA LYS A 191 36.23 1.09 32.91
C LYS A 191 35.44 2.22 33.58
N LEU A 192 34.33 2.67 32.98
CA LEU A 192 33.53 3.79 33.49
C LEU A 192 32.09 3.42 33.85
N ASN A 193 31.65 2.16 33.60
CA ASN A 193 30.29 1.68 33.88
C ASN A 193 30.21 0.51 34.89
N SER A 194 31.27 0.19 35.65
CA SER A 194 31.14 -0.73 36.79
C SER A 194 30.69 0.03 38.04
N LEU A 195 29.42 0.42 38.05
CA LEU A 195 28.71 0.78 39.28
C LEU A 195 28.37 -0.55 39.96
N ASP A 196 29.23 -0.96 40.90
CA ASP A 196 29.19 -2.28 41.53
C ASP A 196 28.02 -2.38 42.51
N LEU A 197 27.05 -3.25 42.20
CA LEU A 197 25.86 -3.50 43.02
C LEU A 197 26.21 -4.03 44.43
N MET A 198 27.43 -4.53 44.64
CA MET A 198 27.90 -5.05 45.92
C MET A 198 28.27 -3.96 46.94
N GLU A 199 28.35 -2.70 46.52
CA GLU A 199 28.66 -1.58 47.43
C GLU A 199 27.40 -1.03 48.15
N PHE A 200 26.20 -1.37 47.66
CA PHE A 200 24.92 -0.99 48.29
C PHE A 200 24.36 -2.02 49.29
N LEU A 201 25.03 -3.17 49.46
CA LEU A 201 24.54 -4.32 50.22
C LEU A 201 25.44 -4.70 51.43
N LYS A 202 26.34 -3.80 51.84
CA LYS A 202 27.06 -3.87 53.13
C LYS A 202 26.48 -2.85 54.10
#